data_AF-A0A1G3KKV3-F1
#
_entry.id   AF-A0A1G3KKV3-F1
#
_cell.length_a   1.000
_cell.length_b   1.000
_cell.length_c   1.000
_cell.angle_alpha   90.00
_cell.angle_beta   90.00
_cell.angle_gamma   90.00
#
_symmetry.space_group_name_H-M   'P 1'
#
loop_
_entity.id
_entity.type
_entity.pdbx_description
1 polymer ?
#
loop_
_entity_poly.entity_id
_entity_poly.type
_entity_poly.pdbx_seq_one_letter_code
_entity_poly.pdbx_strand_id
1 'polypeptide(L)'
;MTVREHEAVVAEKNGAIDRLASQLRDGDREISQLKADVTAAEMAYLESHKGHQRVAAELATLKAERDDCQVQKDEGATYVLKSLADALHVEDWSIKDGSEEWEGDVFATMFSILVDAGVVEEDHHTVATHAKIIGLERAISSLTPDALKYRERLRRDREALAAKRKRAVAALPNAQAARGGDVREGV
;
A
#
# COMPACT_ATOMS: atom_id res chain seq x y z
N MET A 1 -60.43 36.43 -82.00
CA MET A 1 -59.16 35.74 -81.76
C MET A 1 -58.67 35.17 -83.07
N THR A 2 -57.49 35.57 -83.52
CA THR A 2 -56.92 35.14 -84.81
C THR A 2 -56.12 33.83 -84.65
N VAL A 3 -55.84 33.14 -85.76
CA VAL A 3 -55.01 31.91 -85.74
C VAL A 3 -53.61 32.20 -85.19
N ARG A 4 -53.02 33.36 -85.53
CA ARG A 4 -51.73 33.80 -84.98
C ARG A 4 -51.76 34.01 -83.46
N GLU A 5 -52.85 34.53 -82.92
CA GLU A 5 -53.02 34.67 -81.46
C GLU A 5 -53.09 33.30 -80.77
N HIS A 6 -53.75 32.31 -81.38
CA HIS A 6 -53.74 30.93 -80.86
C HIS A 6 -52.33 30.33 -80.88
N GLU A 7 -51.60 30.48 -81.98
CA GLU A 7 -50.22 29.96 -82.11
C GLU A 7 -49.28 30.56 -81.06
N ALA A 8 -49.39 31.86 -80.81
CA ALA A 8 -48.60 32.54 -79.77
C ALA A 8 -48.90 32.00 -78.36
N VAL A 9 -50.19 31.81 -78.03
CA VAL A 9 -50.61 31.24 -76.75
C VAL A 9 -50.12 29.80 -76.59
N VAL A 10 -50.23 28.97 -77.64
CA VAL A 10 -49.75 27.58 -77.61
C VAL A 10 -48.23 27.52 -77.40
N ALA A 11 -47.46 28.37 -78.08
CA ALA A 11 -46.01 28.45 -77.90
C ALA A 11 -45.63 28.86 -76.46
N GLU A 12 -46.33 29.84 -75.89
CA GLU A 12 -46.12 30.28 -74.50
C GLU A 12 -46.42 29.14 -73.50
N LYS A 13 -47.53 28.42 -73.70
CA LYS A 13 -47.91 27.29 -72.84
C LYS A 13 -46.93 26.14 -72.96
N ASN A 14 -46.44 25.82 -74.15
CA ASN A 14 -45.41 24.79 -74.33
C ASN A 14 -44.11 25.17 -73.61
N GLY A 15 -43.66 26.43 -73.71
CA GLY A 15 -42.50 26.90 -72.96
C GLY A 15 -42.70 26.93 -71.44
N ALA A 16 -43.94 27.06 -70.96
CA ALA A 16 -44.27 26.90 -69.54
C ALA A 16 -44.22 25.41 -69.12
N ILE A 17 -44.75 24.51 -69.95
CA ILE A 17 -44.71 23.05 -69.72
C ILE A 17 -43.26 22.56 -69.64
N ASP A 18 -42.38 22.99 -70.55
CA ASP A 18 -40.97 22.58 -70.54
C ASP A 18 -40.23 23.06 -69.28
N ARG A 19 -40.53 24.28 -68.81
CA ARG A 19 -39.99 24.81 -67.55
C ARG A 19 -40.46 24.00 -66.35
N LEU A 20 -41.77 23.71 -66.27
CA LEU A 20 -42.33 22.87 -65.21
C LEU A 20 -41.75 21.45 -65.23
N ALA A 21 -41.57 20.86 -66.41
CA ALA A 21 -40.96 19.55 -66.56
C ALA A 21 -39.48 19.53 -66.13
N SER A 22 -38.74 20.62 -66.38
CA SER A 22 -37.37 20.76 -65.86
C SER A 22 -37.36 20.86 -64.34
N GLN A 23 -38.20 21.72 -63.77
CA GLN A 23 -38.31 21.88 -62.32
C GLN A 23 -38.70 20.57 -61.63
N LEU A 24 -39.59 19.78 -62.24
CA LEU A 24 -39.99 18.48 -61.70
C LEU A 24 -38.80 17.51 -61.65
N ARG A 25 -37.99 17.43 -62.73
CA ARG A 25 -36.79 16.59 -62.77
C ARG A 25 -35.72 17.03 -61.78
N ASP A 26 -35.55 18.33 -61.60
CA ASP A 26 -34.58 18.86 -60.63
C ASP A 26 -35.05 18.57 -59.20
N GLY A 27 -36.36 18.75 -58.93
CA GLY A 27 -36.96 18.36 -57.66
C GLY A 27 -36.86 16.87 -57.37
N ASP A 28 -37.07 16.00 -58.36
CA ASP A 28 -36.90 14.55 -58.20
C ASP A 28 -35.45 14.18 -57.86
N ARG A 29 -34.46 14.84 -58.48
CA ARG A 29 -33.04 14.65 -58.14
C ARG A 29 -32.74 15.09 -56.72
N GLU A 30 -33.24 16.26 -56.31
CA GLU A 30 -33.06 16.78 -54.96
C GLU A 30 -33.69 15.86 -53.91
N ILE A 31 -34.91 15.37 -54.16
CA ILE A 31 -35.58 14.40 -53.28
C ILE A 31 -34.77 13.11 -53.18
N SER A 32 -34.25 12.59 -54.30
CA SER A 32 -33.39 11.41 -54.29
C SER A 32 -32.11 11.62 -53.50
N GLN A 33 -31.48 12.79 -53.63
CA GLN A 33 -30.27 13.13 -52.88
C GLN A 33 -30.57 13.24 -51.37
N LEU A 34 -31.61 13.99 -51.00
CA LEU A 34 -32.01 14.16 -49.60
C LEU A 34 -32.34 12.82 -48.94
N LYS A 35 -32.98 11.89 -49.67
CA LYS A 35 -33.23 10.54 -49.14
C LYS A 35 -31.93 9.78 -48.84
N ALA A 36 -30.95 9.86 -49.74
CA ALA A 36 -29.65 9.24 -49.52
C ALA A 36 -28.92 9.86 -48.32
N ASP A 37 -28.95 11.19 -48.20
CA ASP A 37 -28.32 11.92 -47.10
C ASP A 37 -28.97 11.60 -45.75
N VAL A 38 -30.31 11.49 -45.70
CA VAL A 38 -31.04 11.09 -44.49
C VAL A 38 -30.66 9.67 -44.08
N THR A 39 -30.63 8.71 -45.01
CA THR A 39 -30.19 7.34 -44.68
C THR A 39 -28.75 7.31 -44.18
N ALA A 40 -27.85 8.09 -44.77
CA ALA A 40 -26.47 8.20 -44.29
C ALA A 40 -26.39 8.79 -42.88
N ALA A 41 -27.18 9.84 -42.59
CA ALA A 41 -27.25 10.46 -41.27
C ALA A 41 -27.83 9.51 -40.21
N GLU A 42 -28.87 8.75 -40.54
CA GLU A 42 -29.45 7.74 -39.65
C GLU A 42 -28.43 6.65 -39.29
N MET A 43 -27.66 6.17 -40.28
CA MET A 43 -26.60 5.18 -40.04
C MET A 43 -25.49 5.74 -39.16
N ALA A 44 -25.04 6.97 -39.41
CA ALA A 44 -24.03 7.65 -38.59
C ALA A 44 -24.52 7.87 -37.15
N TYR A 45 -25.79 8.25 -36.97
CA TYR A 45 -26.40 8.40 -35.65
C TYR A 45 -26.43 7.07 -34.89
N LEU A 46 -26.85 5.99 -35.54
CA LEU A 46 -26.90 4.66 -34.92
C LEU A 46 -25.51 4.16 -34.51
N GLU A 47 -24.50 4.41 -35.33
CA GLU A 47 -23.10 4.07 -35.01
C GLU A 47 -22.58 4.89 -33.84
N SER A 48 -22.81 6.21 -33.84
CA SER A 48 -22.45 7.09 -32.73
C SER A 48 -23.16 6.67 -31.44
N HIS A 49 -24.44 6.32 -31.51
CA HIS A 49 -25.22 5.88 -30.35
C HIS A 49 -24.65 4.59 -29.75
N LYS A 50 -24.30 3.61 -30.58
CA LYS A 50 -23.60 2.39 -30.14
C LYS A 50 -22.25 2.71 -29.49
N GLY A 51 -21.51 3.66 -30.07
CA GLY A 51 -20.26 4.16 -29.49
C GLY A 51 -20.46 4.72 -28.08
N HIS A 52 -21.43 5.60 -27.89
CA HIS A 52 -21.76 6.15 -26.58
C HIS A 52 -22.19 5.09 -25.57
N GLN A 53 -22.99 4.11 -25.98
CA GLN A 53 -23.39 2.99 -25.11
C GLN A 53 -22.18 2.16 -24.64
N ARG A 54 -21.21 1.90 -25.53
CA ARG A 54 -19.98 1.19 -25.16
C ARG A 54 -19.16 1.97 -24.15
N VAL A 55 -18.92 3.26 -24.41
CA VAL A 55 -18.18 4.13 -23.50
C VAL A 55 -18.87 4.23 -22.14
N ALA A 56 -20.21 4.30 -22.11
CA ALA A 56 -20.96 4.32 -20.86
C ALA A 56 -20.80 3.02 -20.06
N ALA A 57 -20.77 1.87 -20.73
CA ALA A 57 -20.53 0.58 -20.09
C ALA A 57 -19.10 0.46 -19.55
N GLU A 58 -18.10 0.85 -20.32
CA GLU A 58 -16.70 0.87 -19.87
C GLU A 58 -16.49 1.78 -18.67
N LEU A 59 -17.10 2.98 -18.69
CA LEU A 59 -17.02 3.91 -17.58
C LEU A 59 -17.72 3.37 -16.31
N ALA A 60 -18.79 2.58 -16.45
CA ALA A 60 -19.41 1.91 -15.32
C ALA A 60 -18.50 0.84 -14.72
N THR A 61 -17.84 0.03 -15.57
CA THR A 61 -16.87 -0.98 -15.13
C THR A 61 -15.68 -0.34 -14.42
N LEU A 62 -15.07 0.68 -15.00
CA LEU A 62 -13.93 1.38 -14.40
C LEU A 62 -14.28 2.06 -13.07
N LYS A 63 -15.53 2.51 -12.90
CA LYS A 63 -16.01 3.01 -11.61
C LYS A 63 -16.05 1.90 -10.57
N ALA A 64 -16.66 0.76 -10.90
CA ALA A 64 -16.72 -0.39 -10.01
C ALA A 64 -15.31 -0.89 -9.64
N GLU A 65 -14.41 -1.05 -10.60
CA GLU A 65 -13.02 -1.49 -10.34
C GLU A 65 -12.25 -0.52 -9.42
N ARG A 66 -12.47 0.78 -9.59
CA ARG A 66 -11.84 1.79 -8.74
C ARG A 66 -12.41 1.79 -7.33
N ASP A 67 -13.72 1.62 -7.18
CA ASP A 67 -14.36 1.52 -5.86
C ASP A 67 -13.89 0.24 -5.14
N ASP A 68 -13.81 -0.89 -5.85
CA ASP A 68 -13.26 -2.15 -5.32
C ASP A 68 -11.78 -2.01 -4.90
N CYS A 69 -10.96 -1.31 -5.69
CA CYS A 69 -9.57 -1.04 -5.37
C CYS A 69 -9.45 -0.20 -4.09
N GLN A 70 -10.32 0.80 -3.90
CA GLN A 70 -10.32 1.63 -2.70
C GLN A 70 -10.67 0.80 -1.45
N VAL A 71 -11.68 -0.06 -1.53
CA VAL A 71 -12.03 -1.00 -0.44
C VAL A 71 -10.85 -1.91 -0.10
N GLN A 72 -10.17 -2.47 -1.11
CA GLN A 72 -8.99 -3.32 -0.87
C GLN A 72 -7.82 -2.58 -0.23
N LYS A 73 -7.60 -1.31 -0.58
CA LYS A 73 -6.59 -0.46 0.08
C LYS A 73 -6.93 -0.29 1.56
N ASP A 74 -8.19 0.02 1.89
CA ASP A 74 -8.66 0.21 3.26
C ASP A 74 -8.54 -1.08 4.09
N GLU A 75 -8.95 -2.21 3.52
CA GLU A 75 -8.80 -3.54 4.14
C GLU A 75 -7.34 -3.89 4.39
N GLY A 76 -6.47 -3.64 3.41
CA GLY A 76 -5.03 -3.88 3.52
C GLY A 76 -4.37 -3.03 4.60
N ALA A 77 -4.68 -1.73 4.64
CA ALA A 77 -4.18 -0.83 5.69
C ALA A 77 -4.69 -1.26 7.07
N THR A 78 -5.97 -1.59 7.18
CA THR A 78 -6.57 -2.09 8.44
C THR A 78 -5.89 -3.37 8.91
N TYR A 79 -5.60 -4.31 8.01
CA TYR A 79 -4.90 -5.55 8.34
C TYR A 79 -3.49 -5.28 8.90
N VAL A 80 -2.72 -4.38 8.28
CA VAL A 80 -1.38 -4.00 8.73
C VAL A 80 -1.44 -3.30 10.09
N LEU A 81 -2.33 -2.33 10.26
CA LEU A 81 -2.51 -1.59 11.51
C LEU A 81 -2.95 -2.51 12.65
N LYS A 82 -3.89 -3.42 12.38
CA LYS A 82 -4.32 -4.42 13.36
C LYS A 82 -3.17 -5.34 13.76
N SER A 83 -2.43 -5.85 12.77
CA SER A 83 -1.28 -6.73 13.03
C SER A 83 -0.20 -6.03 13.86
N LEU A 84 0.02 -4.74 13.61
CA LEU A 84 0.91 -3.90 14.41
C LEU A 84 0.40 -3.74 15.85
N ALA A 85 -0.89 -3.40 16.03
CA ALA A 85 -1.50 -3.26 17.35
C ALA A 85 -1.46 -4.57 18.14
N ASP A 86 -1.79 -5.71 17.50
CA ASP A 86 -1.71 -7.04 18.09
C ASP A 86 -0.27 -7.38 18.52
N ALA A 87 0.73 -7.05 17.70
CA ALA A 87 2.15 -7.28 18.00
C ALA A 87 2.66 -6.42 19.16
N LEU A 88 2.06 -5.25 19.37
CA LEU A 88 2.39 -4.31 20.45
C LEU A 88 1.47 -4.44 21.66
N HIS A 89 0.51 -5.38 21.65
CA HIS A 89 -0.50 -5.58 22.68
C HIS A 89 -1.34 -4.33 22.98
N VAL A 90 -1.72 -3.59 21.93
CA VAL A 90 -2.64 -2.44 22.01
C VAL A 90 -4.04 -2.92 21.62
N GLU A 91 -4.93 -3.08 22.61
CA GLU A 91 -6.26 -3.70 22.39
C GLU A 91 -7.35 -2.69 21.96
N ASP A 92 -7.27 -1.43 22.39
CA ASP A 92 -8.31 -0.41 22.19
C ASP A 92 -7.94 0.66 21.14
N TRP A 93 -7.26 0.26 20.06
CA TRP A 93 -6.89 1.20 19.00
C TRP A 93 -8.10 1.56 18.11
N SER A 94 -8.05 2.77 17.53
CA SER A 94 -9.10 3.30 16.66
C SER A 94 -8.48 4.09 15.50
N ILE A 95 -9.15 4.12 14.36
CA ILE A 95 -8.76 4.94 13.22
C ILE A 95 -8.81 6.42 13.65
N LYS A 96 -7.73 7.14 13.35
CA LYS A 96 -7.58 8.57 13.62
C LYS A 96 -7.66 9.35 12.32
N ASP A 97 -8.33 10.50 12.41
CA ASP A 97 -8.35 11.51 11.37
C ASP A 97 -7.05 12.33 11.47
N GLY A 98 -6.20 12.21 10.46
CA GLY A 98 -4.87 12.78 10.43
C GLY A 98 -4.73 13.93 9.43
N SER A 99 -5.42 13.84 8.29
CA SER A 99 -5.38 14.85 7.24
C SER A 99 -6.54 14.68 6.26
N GLU A 100 -6.68 15.59 5.29
CA GLU A 100 -7.64 15.42 4.19
C GLU A 100 -7.30 14.25 3.24
N GLU A 101 -6.08 13.71 3.32
CA GLU A 101 -5.61 12.57 2.52
C GLU A 101 -5.68 11.26 3.31
N TRP A 102 -6.04 10.17 2.60
CA TRP A 102 -6.12 8.81 3.15
C TRP A 102 -4.81 8.36 3.80
N GLU A 103 -3.67 8.66 3.17
CA GLU A 103 -2.34 8.36 3.70
C GLU A 103 -2.08 9.02 5.06
N GLY A 104 -2.66 10.20 5.31
CA GLY A 104 -2.54 10.90 6.58
C GLY A 104 -3.32 10.23 7.70
N ASP A 105 -4.51 9.68 7.42
CA ASP A 105 -5.30 8.91 8.40
C ASP A 105 -4.59 7.63 8.79
N VAL A 106 -4.02 6.92 7.80
CA VAL A 106 -3.22 5.72 8.05
C VAL A 106 -2.00 6.06 8.92
N PHE A 107 -1.31 7.16 8.60
CA PHE A 107 -0.15 7.59 9.37
C PHE A 107 -0.52 8.00 10.81
N ALA A 108 -1.56 8.81 10.98
CA ALA A 108 -2.03 9.24 12.30
C ALA A 108 -2.49 8.05 13.15
N THR A 109 -3.19 7.09 12.53
CA THR A 109 -3.61 5.86 13.21
C THR A 109 -2.40 5.02 13.65
N MET A 110 -1.42 4.82 12.76
CA MET A 110 -0.18 4.12 13.10
C MET A 110 0.57 4.83 14.23
N PHE A 111 0.68 6.16 14.16
CA PHE A 111 1.35 6.95 15.18
C PHE A 111 0.66 6.82 16.55
N SER A 112 -0.68 6.88 16.60
CA SER A 112 -1.45 6.65 17.82
C SER A 112 -1.15 5.28 18.42
N ILE A 113 -1.14 4.21 17.62
CA ILE A 113 -0.79 2.86 18.09
C ILE A 113 0.63 2.83 18.70
N LEU A 114 1.59 3.49 18.07
CA LEU A 114 2.97 3.55 18.56
C LEU A 114 3.11 4.36 19.85
N VAL A 115 2.32 5.43 20.01
CA VAL A 115 2.25 6.21 21.26
C VAL A 115 1.61 5.38 22.37
N ASP A 116 0.48 4.72 22.10
CA ASP A 116 -0.23 3.87 23.06
C ASP A 116 0.63 2.69 23.52
N ALA A 117 1.45 2.13 22.62
CA ALA A 117 2.43 1.10 22.93
C ALA A 117 3.66 1.61 23.71
N GLY A 118 3.80 2.93 23.89
CA GLY A 118 4.97 3.55 24.50
C GLY A 118 6.26 3.41 23.69
N VAL A 119 6.14 3.23 22.36
CA VAL A 119 7.27 3.17 21.42
C VAL A 119 7.71 4.57 21.03
N VAL A 120 6.78 5.52 20.97
CA VAL A 120 7.04 6.92 20.57
C VAL A 120 6.47 7.86 21.62
N GLU A 121 7.19 8.95 21.90
CA GLU A 121 6.71 10.03 22.76
C GLU A 121 5.79 10.98 21.97
N GLU A 122 4.60 11.25 22.52
CA GLU A 122 3.55 12.05 21.89
C GLU A 122 4.02 13.49 21.59
N ASP A 123 4.75 14.12 22.51
CA ASP A 123 5.13 15.53 22.41
C ASP A 123 6.29 15.82 21.44
N HIS A 124 7.07 14.80 21.07
CA HIS A 124 8.35 14.99 20.38
C HIS A 124 8.55 14.14 19.12
N HIS A 125 7.61 13.25 18.77
CA HIS A 125 7.74 12.30 17.66
C HIS A 125 9.05 11.49 17.68
N THR A 126 9.68 11.35 18.85
CA THR A 126 10.92 10.60 19.04
C THR A 126 10.63 9.22 19.59
N VAL A 127 11.44 8.23 19.22
CA VAL A 127 11.38 6.90 19.83
C VAL A 127 11.58 7.06 21.34
N ALA A 128 10.64 6.55 22.12
CA ALA A 128 10.71 6.59 23.57
C ALA A 128 12.00 5.87 24.01
N THR A 129 12.94 6.63 24.55
CA THR A 129 14.27 6.14 24.97
C THR A 129 14.17 5.04 26.04
N HIS A 130 13.01 4.91 26.68
CA HIS A 130 12.62 3.80 27.53
C HIS A 130 11.36 3.16 26.95
N ALA A 131 11.50 2.32 25.92
CA ALA A 131 10.49 1.32 25.64
C ALA A 131 10.33 0.49 26.92
N LYS A 132 9.32 0.84 27.71
CA LYS A 132 9.01 0.22 28.98
C LYS A 132 8.40 -1.12 28.62
N ILE A 133 9.25 -2.10 28.29
CA ILE A 133 8.81 -3.46 27.99
C ILE A 133 8.00 -3.92 29.19
N ILE A 134 6.68 -3.92 29.05
CA ILE A 134 5.76 -4.31 30.11
C ILE A 134 6.05 -5.78 30.39
N GLY A 135 6.53 -6.07 31.61
CA GLY A 135 6.98 -7.40 32.01
C GLY A 135 8.50 -7.60 32.07
N LEU A 136 9.33 -6.64 31.65
CA LEU A 136 10.78 -6.73 31.81
C LEU A 136 11.18 -6.77 33.29
N GLU A 137 10.54 -5.97 34.15
CA GLU A 137 10.77 -6.01 35.60
C GLU A 137 10.39 -7.37 36.19
N ARG A 138 9.33 -8.01 35.68
CA ARG A 138 8.91 -9.36 36.10
C ARG A 138 9.90 -10.42 35.63
N ALA A 139 10.39 -10.31 34.40
CA ALA A 139 11.40 -11.20 33.83
C ALA A 139 12.78 -11.03 34.49
N ILE A 140 13.18 -9.80 34.80
CA ILE A 140 14.40 -9.51 35.56
C ILE A 140 14.24 -10.06 36.98
N SER A 141 13.12 -9.77 37.65
CA SER A 141 12.83 -10.26 39.01
C SER A 141 12.83 -11.78 39.09
N SER A 142 12.33 -12.49 38.08
CA SER A 142 12.36 -13.97 38.06
C SER A 142 13.75 -14.55 37.80
N LEU A 143 14.64 -13.82 37.12
CA LEU A 143 16.03 -14.22 36.86
C LEU A 143 16.98 -13.90 38.03
N THR A 144 16.66 -12.90 38.87
CA THR A 144 17.50 -12.49 40.02
C THR A 144 17.82 -13.63 41.01
N PRO A 145 16.86 -14.46 41.43
CA PRO A 145 17.10 -15.57 42.35
C PRO A 145 18.10 -16.60 41.80
N ASP A 146 18.02 -16.93 40.51
CA ASP A 146 18.88 -17.93 39.89
C ASP A 146 20.27 -17.38 39.57
N ALA A 147 20.38 -16.09 39.22
CA ALA A 147 21.66 -15.40 39.10
C ALA A 147 22.43 -15.34 40.43
N LEU A 148 21.73 -15.14 41.56
CA LEU A 148 22.33 -15.17 42.90
C LEU A 148 22.83 -16.59 43.26
N LYS A 149 22.02 -17.63 43.03
CA LYS A 149 22.44 -19.03 43.24
C LYS A 149 23.68 -19.39 42.41
N TYR A 150 23.74 -18.93 41.16
CA TYR A 150 24.87 -19.17 40.28
C TYR A 150 26.16 -18.48 40.78
N ARG A 151 26.06 -17.23 41.24
CA ARG A 151 27.19 -16.52 41.86
C ARG A 151 27.70 -17.19 43.12
N GLU A 152 26.81 -17.69 43.98
CA GLU A 152 27.21 -18.44 45.17
C GLU A 152 27.91 -19.76 44.84
N ARG A 153 27.45 -20.47 43.80
CA ARG A 153 28.09 -21.69 43.32
C ARG A 153 29.52 -21.41 42.84
N LEU A 154 29.70 -20.39 41.99
CA LEU A 154 31.03 -19.99 41.51
C LEU A 154 31.96 -19.56 42.65
N ARG A 155 31.44 -18.90 43.70
CA ARG A 155 32.22 -18.57 44.89
C ARG A 155 32.70 -19.84 45.60
N ARG A 156 31.79 -20.79 45.85
CA ARG A 156 32.13 -22.09 46.46
C ARG A 156 33.14 -22.88 45.65
N ASP A 157 33.00 -22.88 44.33
CA ASP A 157 33.94 -23.58 43.43
C ASP A 157 35.33 -22.95 43.47
N ARG A 158 35.42 -21.62 43.49
CA ARG A 158 36.69 -20.88 43.66
C ARG A 158 37.34 -21.17 45.01
N GLU A 159 36.56 -21.18 46.09
CA GLU A 159 37.03 -21.52 47.44
C GLU A 159 37.52 -22.97 47.51
N ALA A 160 36.81 -23.91 46.90
CA ALA A 160 37.20 -25.31 46.82
C ALA A 160 38.49 -25.50 45.99
N LEU A 161 38.63 -24.78 44.88
CA LEU A 161 39.84 -24.80 44.05
C LEU A 161 41.03 -24.21 44.81
N ALA A 162 40.84 -23.09 45.53
CA ALA A 162 41.85 -22.49 46.37
C ALA A 162 42.28 -23.42 47.52
N ALA A 163 41.33 -24.12 48.15
CA ALA A 163 41.62 -25.12 49.18
C ALA A 163 42.39 -26.32 48.61
N LYS A 164 42.03 -26.81 47.42
CA LYS A 164 42.79 -27.86 46.71
C LYS A 164 44.22 -27.41 46.39
N ARG A 165 44.40 -26.18 45.90
CA ARG A 165 45.73 -25.59 45.65
C ARG A 165 46.55 -25.48 46.94
N LYS A 166 45.96 -25.00 48.04
CA LYS A 166 46.63 -24.93 49.34
C LYS A 166 47.06 -26.32 49.85
N ARG A 167 46.20 -27.34 49.70
CA ARG A 167 46.54 -28.73 50.07
C ARG A 167 47.64 -29.32 49.19
N ALA A 168 47.62 -29.05 47.89
CA ALA A 168 48.67 -29.49 46.97
C ALA A 168 50.03 -28.83 47.29
N VAL A 169 50.02 -27.54 47.67
CA VAL A 169 51.23 -26.83 48.12
C VAL A 169 51.74 -27.36 49.45
N ALA A 170 50.84 -27.67 50.40
CA ALA A 170 51.22 -28.26 51.69
C ALA A 170 51.69 -29.73 51.59
N ALA A 171 51.29 -30.45 50.54
CA ALA A 171 51.67 -31.84 50.28
C ALA A 171 52.96 -31.99 49.45
N LEU A 172 53.58 -30.89 49.01
CA LEU A 172 54.92 -30.92 48.41
C LEU A 172 55.95 -31.06 49.54
N PRO A 173 56.64 -32.20 49.68
CA PRO A 173 57.75 -32.30 50.62
C PRO A 173 58.88 -31.35 50.20
N ASN A 174 59.50 -30.70 51.20
CA ASN A 174 60.67 -29.82 51.06
C ASN A 174 61.79 -30.45 50.19
N ALA A 175 61.77 -30.20 48.88
CA ALA A 175 62.86 -30.54 47.97
C ALA A 175 63.95 -29.45 47.96
N GLN A 176 64.29 -28.91 49.14
CA GLN A 176 65.37 -27.93 49.32
C GLN A 176 66.35 -28.29 50.45
N ALA A 177 66.37 -29.55 50.90
CA ALA A 177 67.36 -30.05 51.89
C ALA A 177 68.23 -31.21 51.36
N ALA A 178 68.45 -31.31 50.04
CA ALA A 178 69.29 -32.37 49.44
C ALA A 178 70.19 -31.87 48.29
N ARG A 179 70.76 -30.66 48.40
CA ARG A 179 71.95 -30.26 47.63
C ARG A 179 72.91 -29.46 48.52
N GLY A 180 73.41 -30.13 49.55
CA GLY A 180 74.70 -29.81 50.14
C GLY A 180 75.70 -30.87 49.67
N GLY A 181 76.79 -30.41 49.04
CA GLY A 181 77.96 -31.23 48.75
C GLY A 181 78.13 -31.60 47.27
N ASP A 182 78.90 -30.80 46.53
CA ASP A 182 80.16 -31.34 46.02
C ASP A 182 81.15 -30.19 45.72
N VAL A 183 82.21 -30.15 46.51
CA VAL A 183 83.42 -29.37 46.26
C VAL A 183 84.28 -30.21 45.33
N ARG A 184 84.63 -29.69 44.15
CA ARG A 184 85.73 -30.24 43.35
C ARG A 184 86.75 -29.16 43.05
N GLU A 185 87.95 -29.44 43.56
CA GLU A 185 89.22 -28.78 43.31
C GLU A 185 89.65 -28.88 41.84
N GLY A 186 90.37 -27.84 41.38
CA GLY A 186 91.50 -27.89 40.44
C GLY A 186 91.18 -28.04 38.94
N VAL A 187 91.37 -26.97 38.16
CA VAL A 187 92.64 -26.53 37.52
C VAL A 187 92.58 -25.02 37.29
#